data_AF-A0A7C7ZEI9-F1
#
_entry.id   AF-A0A7C7ZEI9-F1
#
_cell.length_a   1.000
_cell.length_b   1.000
_cell.length_c   1.000
_cell.angle_alpha   90.00
_cell.angle_beta   90.00
_cell.angle_gamma   90.00
#
_symmetry.space_group_name_H-M   'P 1'
#
loop_
_entity.id
_entity.type
_entity.pdbx_description
1 polymer ?
#
loop_
_entity_poly.entity_id
_entity_poly.type
_entity_poly.pdbx_seq_one_letter_code
_entity_poly.pdbx_strand_id
1 'polypeptide(L)'
;MTRYTPTVEIGLDRMREMARGNFDLSWMDSNPEGWGHEVQRSKAGLKLTDVDHGFYGEVPEHGSIHGTMAPRGCHVPEGTISLDQYTINEMTEIWADNAAALYDEAVVRQWNSVTDVPWEKLETLPEDMEKAVCQMCTGLAEVEFVAGDMPAKWLCRINHDFHEVKLFLATQIMDEARHLDVFRKRALANGGGLLTASPGQEELLAAILNAPDYATASALMHIFGEGFVLTLFRQGEFLAPTEVEKTIFGLCMQDEARHVAYGVKHLKFLLERHPEREEDIHAILEVGEQAIFSLTLEPQTSEPRAILAGGGLENIELGMARMAFIYEKQVREYLQRLKVAGIDRESRLSIPTEIPYKEIAT
;
A
#
# COMPACT_ATOMS: atom_id res chain seq x y z
N MET A 1 48.14 29.90 -0.17
CA MET A 1 46.90 29.12 -0.37
C MET A 1 46.18 29.04 0.96
N THR A 2 44.90 29.40 1.02
CA THR A 2 44.09 29.12 2.21
C THR A 2 44.04 27.62 2.42
N ARG A 3 44.16 27.18 3.68
CA ARG A 3 44.20 25.75 4.02
C ARG A 3 42.84 25.09 3.79
N TYR A 4 41.77 25.87 3.86
CA TYR A 4 40.40 25.41 3.72
C TYR A 4 39.67 26.08 2.56
N THR A 5 38.54 25.48 2.18
CA THR A 5 37.62 26.02 1.18
C THR A 5 36.93 27.29 1.71
N PRO A 6 36.41 28.17 0.84
CA PRO A 6 35.69 29.37 1.27
C PRO A 6 34.54 29.09 2.25
N THR A 7 33.76 28.03 2.02
CA THR A 7 32.67 27.61 2.91
C THR A 7 33.17 27.28 4.31
N VAL A 8 34.30 26.58 4.41
CA VAL A 8 34.87 26.21 5.71
C VAL A 8 35.45 27.44 6.42
N GLU A 9 36.09 28.37 5.70
CA GLU A 9 36.57 29.62 6.31
C GLU A 9 35.41 30.47 6.86
N ILE A 10 34.30 30.61 6.11
CA ILE A 10 33.06 31.27 6.59
C ILE A 10 32.53 30.59 7.86
N GLY A 11 32.52 29.25 7.88
CA GLY A 11 32.12 28.48 9.06
C GLY A 11 33.02 28.71 10.27
N LEU A 12 34.34 28.77 10.07
CA LEU A 12 35.31 29.06 11.13
C LEU A 12 35.17 30.47 11.68
N ASP A 13 34.91 31.46 10.83
CA ASP A 13 34.62 32.83 11.26
C ASP A 13 33.34 32.89 12.08
N ARG A 14 32.28 32.19 11.66
CA ARG A 14 31.04 32.09 12.43
C ARG A 14 31.27 31.44 13.80
N MET A 15 32.08 30.39 13.88
CA MET A 15 32.45 29.75 15.16
C MET A 15 33.23 30.68 16.08
N ARG A 16 34.14 31.51 15.54
CA ARG A 16 34.87 32.52 16.33
C ARG A 16 33.93 33.58 16.89
N GLU A 17 32.94 34.03 16.10
CA GLU A 17 31.92 34.96 16.57
C GLU A 17 31.07 34.36 17.69
N MET A 18 30.65 33.09 17.56
CA MET A 18 29.96 32.38 18.63
C MET A 18 30.82 32.28 19.91
N ALA A 19 32.11 31.99 19.80
CA ALA A 19 33.02 31.93 20.95
C ALA A 19 33.18 33.27 21.68
N ARG A 20 32.90 34.40 21.00
CA ARG A 20 32.86 35.75 21.57
C ARG A 20 31.50 36.14 22.14
N GLY A 21 30.48 35.28 22.01
CA GLY A 21 29.10 35.54 22.43
C GLY A 21 28.21 36.17 21.35
N ASN A 22 28.67 36.30 20.11
CA ASN A 22 27.93 36.91 19.00
C ASN A 22 27.09 35.86 18.25
N PHE A 23 25.94 35.50 18.80
CA PHE A 23 25.01 34.55 18.19
C PHE A 23 24.02 35.25 17.25
N ASP A 24 23.98 34.86 15.98
CA ASP A 24 22.79 34.96 15.13
C ASP A 24 21.67 34.07 15.68
N LEU A 25 20.63 34.71 16.21
CA LEU A 25 19.41 34.09 16.75
C LEU A 25 18.18 34.43 15.89
N SER A 26 18.37 34.89 14.65
CA SER A 26 17.27 35.26 13.75
C SER A 26 16.25 34.14 13.51
N TRP A 27 16.67 32.87 13.65
CA TRP A 27 15.80 31.70 13.57
C TRP A 27 14.72 31.65 14.67
N MET A 28 14.90 32.36 15.80
CA MET A 28 13.88 32.39 16.86
C MET A 28 12.62 33.14 16.42
N ASP A 29 12.76 34.07 15.48
CA ASP A 29 11.67 34.91 14.97
C ASP A 29 11.32 34.57 13.50
N SER A 30 11.83 33.44 12.96
CA SER A 30 11.73 33.15 11.53
C SER A 30 10.35 32.67 11.07
N ASN A 31 9.52 32.14 11.98
CA ASN A 31 8.19 31.61 11.66
C ASN A 31 7.12 32.15 12.62
N PRO A 32 6.84 33.47 12.62
CA PRO A 32 5.92 34.08 13.58
C PRO A 32 4.47 33.61 13.38
N GLU A 33 4.07 33.26 12.14
CA GLU A 33 2.73 32.78 11.83
C GLU A 33 2.47 31.37 12.38
N GLY A 34 3.49 30.50 12.36
CA GLY A 34 3.42 29.15 12.93
C GLY A 34 3.77 29.06 14.42
N TRP A 35 4.22 30.16 15.05
CA TRP A 35 4.60 30.16 16.46
C TRP A 35 3.40 30.31 17.39
N GLY A 36 3.41 29.58 18.52
CA GLY A 36 2.28 29.55 19.47
C GLY A 36 1.18 28.57 19.10
N HIS A 37 1.42 27.69 18.12
CA HIS A 37 0.52 26.57 17.80
C HIS A 37 0.42 25.60 18.99
N GLU A 38 -0.78 25.46 19.54
CA GLU A 38 -1.05 24.56 20.68
C GLU A 38 -1.76 23.30 20.20
N VAL A 39 -1.29 22.13 20.63
CA VAL A 39 -1.89 20.84 20.29
C VAL A 39 -2.39 20.14 21.54
N GLN A 40 -3.64 19.68 21.51
CA GLN A 40 -4.22 18.87 22.58
C GLN A 40 -4.16 17.39 22.21
N ARG A 41 -3.39 16.60 22.98
CA ARG A 41 -3.37 15.14 22.80
C ARG A 41 -4.70 14.51 23.19
N SER A 42 -5.09 13.47 22.46
CA SER A 42 -6.22 12.62 22.83
C SER A 42 -5.84 11.61 23.94
N LYS A 43 -6.83 10.85 24.44
CA LYS A 43 -6.57 9.69 25.31
C LYS A 43 -5.75 8.59 24.62
N ALA A 44 -5.78 8.55 23.28
CA ALA A 44 -5.07 7.57 22.46
C ALA A 44 -3.63 8.00 22.13
N GLY A 45 -3.15 9.13 22.67
CA GLY A 45 -1.84 9.69 22.36
C GLY A 45 -1.93 10.98 21.54
N LEU A 46 -0.78 11.41 21.04
CA LEU A 46 -0.64 12.55 20.13
C LEU A 46 -0.52 12.00 18.71
N LYS A 47 -1.54 12.27 17.90
CA LYS A 47 -1.67 11.77 16.53
C LYS A 47 -1.19 12.79 15.51
N LEU A 48 -0.88 12.34 14.30
CA LEU A 48 -0.63 13.23 13.16
C LEU A 48 -1.86 14.11 12.90
N THR A 49 -3.05 13.53 12.97
CA THR A 49 -4.31 14.26 12.86
C THR A 49 -4.59 15.26 13.99
N ASP A 50 -3.89 15.17 15.12
CA ASP A 50 -3.96 16.17 16.20
C ASP A 50 -3.06 17.38 15.91
N VAL A 51 -1.88 17.17 15.29
CA VAL A 51 -0.88 18.22 15.06
C VAL A 51 -1.13 19.01 13.76
N ASP A 52 -1.62 18.34 12.72
CA ASP A 52 -1.84 18.92 11.38
C ASP A 52 -3.18 19.68 11.31
N HIS A 53 -3.27 20.79 12.05
CA HIS A 53 -4.40 21.71 12.00
C HIS A 53 -3.94 23.17 12.00
N GLY A 54 -4.85 24.10 11.67
CA GLY A 54 -4.51 25.52 11.55
C GLY A 54 -3.40 25.72 10.52
N PHE A 55 -2.41 26.54 10.86
CA PHE A 55 -1.29 26.90 9.97
C PHE A 55 -0.51 25.67 9.42
N TYR A 56 -0.34 24.61 10.21
CA TYR A 56 0.39 23.40 9.78
C TYR A 56 -0.50 22.37 9.05
N GLY A 57 -1.82 22.52 9.16
CA GLY A 57 -2.81 21.67 8.48
C GLY A 57 -3.19 22.13 7.08
N GLU A 58 -2.72 23.31 6.64
CA GLU A 58 -2.98 23.82 5.30
C GLU A 58 -2.11 23.09 4.26
N VAL A 59 -2.73 22.15 3.55
CA VAL A 59 -2.10 21.43 2.44
C VAL A 59 -2.22 22.27 1.16
N PRO A 60 -1.11 22.60 0.48
CA PRO A 60 -1.18 23.39 -0.73
C PRO A 60 -1.70 22.56 -1.91
N GLU A 61 -2.40 23.19 -2.84
CA GLU A 61 -2.88 22.56 -4.09
C GLU A 61 -1.72 22.12 -4.99
N HIS A 62 -0.68 22.95 -5.05
CA HIS A 62 0.58 22.67 -5.73
C HIS A 62 1.70 22.73 -4.70
N GLY A 63 2.51 21.67 -4.63
CA GLY A 63 3.65 21.57 -3.73
C GLY A 63 4.59 22.77 -3.88
N SER A 64 5.20 23.19 -2.77
CA SER A 64 5.96 24.43 -2.70
C SER A 64 7.09 24.47 -3.72
N ILE A 65 7.23 25.63 -4.37
CA ILE A 65 8.26 25.92 -5.38
C ILE A 65 9.68 25.73 -4.83
N HIS A 66 9.82 25.83 -3.52
CA HIS A 66 11.09 25.60 -2.87
C HIS A 66 11.57 24.17 -3.06
N GLY A 67 10.68 23.17 -3.28
CA GLY A 67 11.04 21.80 -3.62
C GLY A 67 12.15 21.23 -2.75
N THR A 68 12.21 21.66 -1.49
CA THR A 68 13.28 21.26 -0.55
C THR A 68 12.79 20.16 0.38
N MET A 69 13.67 19.70 1.26
CA MET A 69 13.31 18.82 2.38
C MET A 69 12.68 19.60 3.56
N ALA A 70 12.29 20.85 3.36
CA ALA A 70 11.63 21.66 4.37
C ALA A 70 10.29 21.02 4.78
N PRO A 71 10.02 20.84 6.08
CA PRO A 71 8.69 20.45 6.54
C PRO A 71 7.64 21.49 6.15
N ARG A 72 6.44 21.03 5.77
CA ARG A 72 5.31 21.92 5.45
C ARG A 72 5.06 22.90 6.60
N GLY A 73 4.89 24.18 6.26
CA GLY A 73 4.67 25.26 7.22
C GLY A 73 5.95 25.79 7.91
N CYS A 74 7.15 25.32 7.56
CA CYS A 74 8.37 25.98 8.05
C CYS A 74 8.75 27.20 7.18
N HIS A 75 9.47 28.15 7.77
CA HIS A 75 10.08 29.23 6.99
C HIS A 75 11.22 28.68 6.12
N VAL A 76 11.17 28.97 4.82
CA VAL A 76 12.21 28.59 3.85
C VAL A 76 12.95 29.84 3.38
N PRO A 77 14.26 29.99 3.67
CA PRO A 77 15.03 31.15 3.22
C PRO A 77 15.08 31.29 1.69
N GLU A 78 15.07 32.53 1.18
CA GLU A 78 15.04 32.88 -0.26
C GLU A 78 16.21 32.29 -1.09
N GLY A 79 17.31 31.93 -0.45
CA GLY A 79 18.48 31.29 -1.09
C GLY A 79 18.51 29.76 -1.03
N THR A 80 17.45 29.12 -0.52
CA THR A 80 17.42 27.65 -0.37
C THR A 80 17.25 27.00 -1.75
N ILE A 81 18.15 26.08 -2.09
CA ILE A 81 18.17 25.41 -3.39
C ILE A 81 17.09 24.32 -3.41
N SER A 82 16.24 24.38 -4.44
CA SER A 82 15.22 23.36 -4.72
C SER A 82 15.83 22.05 -5.20
N LEU A 83 15.16 20.94 -4.90
CA LEU A 83 15.51 19.61 -5.37
C LEU A 83 14.66 19.28 -6.60
N ASP A 84 15.33 19.05 -7.72
CA ASP A 84 14.68 18.65 -8.99
C ASP A 84 14.08 17.23 -8.96
N GLN A 85 14.04 16.57 -7.80
CA GLN A 85 13.66 15.18 -7.65
C GLN A 85 12.15 14.95 -7.49
N TYR A 86 11.38 15.98 -7.12
CA TYR A 86 9.93 15.85 -6.97
C TYR A 86 9.26 15.98 -8.33
N THR A 87 8.67 14.89 -8.80
CA THR A 87 7.91 14.86 -10.07
C THR A 87 6.40 14.81 -9.84
N ILE A 88 5.95 14.61 -8.61
CA ILE A 88 4.54 14.64 -8.21
C ILE A 88 4.36 15.86 -7.30
N ASN A 89 3.82 16.93 -7.89
CA ASN A 89 3.66 18.23 -7.21
C ASN A 89 2.20 18.67 -7.13
N GLU A 90 1.28 18.10 -7.91
CA GLU A 90 -0.13 18.41 -7.81
C GLU A 90 -0.79 17.55 -6.73
N MET A 91 -1.58 18.17 -5.85
CA MET A 91 -2.33 17.47 -4.81
C MET A 91 -3.26 16.40 -5.42
N THR A 92 -3.87 16.70 -6.57
CA THR A 92 -4.79 15.78 -7.27
C THR A 92 -4.14 14.51 -7.78
N GLU A 93 -2.82 14.49 -7.96
CA GLU A 93 -2.09 13.30 -8.39
C GLU A 93 -1.87 12.28 -7.28
N ILE A 94 -1.96 12.66 -6.00
CA ILE A 94 -1.46 11.83 -4.88
C ILE A 94 -2.31 11.83 -3.62
N TRP A 95 -3.18 12.82 -3.42
CA TRP A 95 -3.80 13.04 -2.12
C TRP A 95 -4.90 12.03 -1.77
N ALA A 96 -5.05 11.77 -0.47
CA ALA A 96 -6.19 11.07 0.12
C ALA A 96 -6.48 11.63 1.52
N ASP A 97 -7.70 12.09 1.78
CA ASP A 97 -8.06 12.77 3.04
C ASP A 97 -7.89 11.93 4.30
N ASN A 98 -7.84 10.61 4.16
CA ASN A 98 -7.64 9.68 5.27
C ASN A 98 -6.18 9.26 5.48
N ALA A 99 -5.22 9.76 4.69
CA ALA A 99 -3.82 9.32 4.77
C ALA A 99 -3.23 9.47 6.18
N ALA A 100 -3.41 10.62 6.84
CA ALA A 100 -2.94 10.83 8.21
C ALA A 100 -3.58 9.88 9.22
N ALA A 101 -4.90 9.68 9.13
CA ALA A 101 -5.62 8.78 10.02
C ALA A 101 -5.20 7.31 9.83
N LEU A 102 -4.95 6.90 8.58
CA LEU A 102 -4.46 5.57 8.25
C LEU A 102 -3.03 5.36 8.73
N TYR A 103 -2.17 6.38 8.61
CA TYR A 103 -0.83 6.35 9.19
C TYR A 103 -0.87 6.18 10.71
N ASP A 104 -1.67 7.00 11.40
CA ASP A 104 -1.85 6.91 12.86
C ASP A 104 -2.35 5.53 13.30
N GLU A 105 -3.25 4.92 12.51
CA GLU A 105 -3.69 3.54 12.74
C GLU A 105 -2.53 2.55 12.54
N ALA A 106 -1.83 2.64 11.41
CA ALA A 106 -0.79 1.69 11.00
C ALA A 106 0.34 1.61 12.03
N VAL A 107 0.84 2.74 12.53
CA VAL A 107 1.97 2.75 13.49
C VAL A 107 1.61 2.15 14.85
N VAL A 108 0.34 2.15 15.24
CA VAL A 108 -0.14 1.54 16.50
C VAL A 108 -0.37 0.04 16.33
N ARG A 109 -0.70 -0.40 15.12
CA ARG A 109 -1.17 -1.75 14.80
C ARG A 109 -0.11 -2.66 14.18
N GLN A 110 1.15 -2.33 14.38
CA GLN A 110 2.28 -3.13 13.90
C GLN A 110 2.28 -4.53 14.54
N TRP A 111 2.65 -5.53 13.74
CA TRP A 111 2.86 -6.91 14.18
C TRP A 111 4.23 -7.42 13.68
N ASN A 112 4.70 -8.53 14.24
CA ASN A 112 5.98 -9.13 13.94
C ASN A 112 5.80 -10.57 13.46
N SER A 113 6.24 -10.84 12.23
CA SER A 113 6.19 -12.17 11.60
C SER A 113 6.97 -13.25 12.34
N VAL A 114 7.88 -12.90 13.25
CA VAL A 114 8.67 -13.82 14.07
C VAL A 114 7.93 -14.22 15.34
N THR A 115 7.26 -13.28 16.01
CA THR A 115 6.73 -13.48 17.37
C THR A 115 5.22 -13.51 17.49
N ASP A 116 4.50 -12.87 16.56
CA ASP A 116 3.04 -12.75 16.65
C ASP A 116 2.32 -13.83 15.83
N VAL A 117 3.05 -14.54 14.97
CA VAL A 117 2.59 -15.76 14.32
C VAL A 117 2.93 -16.96 15.22
N PRO A 118 1.96 -17.84 15.55
CA PRO A 118 2.16 -18.94 16.50
C PRO A 118 2.87 -20.13 15.84
N TRP A 119 4.12 -19.94 15.40
CA TRP A 119 4.90 -20.95 14.67
C TRP A 119 5.05 -22.28 15.42
N GLU A 120 4.98 -22.27 16.74
CA GLU A 120 4.99 -23.47 17.57
C GLU A 120 3.76 -24.38 17.35
N LYS A 121 2.69 -23.85 16.73
CA LYS A 121 1.48 -24.58 16.34
C LYS A 121 1.51 -25.03 14.88
N LEU A 122 2.63 -24.88 14.17
CA LEU A 122 2.74 -25.35 12.80
C LEU A 122 2.65 -26.88 12.76
N GLU A 123 1.65 -27.40 12.05
CA GLU A 123 1.38 -28.82 11.93
C GLU A 123 1.91 -29.38 10.60
N THR A 124 2.33 -30.65 10.60
CA THR A 124 2.63 -31.37 9.35
C THR A 124 1.33 -31.62 8.58
N LEU A 125 1.28 -31.19 7.33
CA LEU A 125 0.12 -31.36 6.46
C LEU A 125 0.29 -32.57 5.52
N PRO A 126 -0.81 -33.12 4.98
CA PRO A 126 -0.77 -33.99 3.80
C PRO A 126 0.02 -33.35 2.65
N GLU A 127 0.68 -34.17 1.82
CA GLU A 127 1.64 -33.70 0.81
C GLU A 127 1.01 -32.73 -0.22
N ASP A 128 -0.22 -33.01 -0.64
CA ASP A 128 -1.00 -32.18 -1.56
C ASP A 128 -1.34 -30.82 -0.94
N MET A 129 -1.78 -30.81 0.32
CA MET A 129 -2.09 -29.62 1.08
C MET A 129 -0.85 -28.77 1.33
N GLU A 130 0.28 -29.38 1.72
CA GLU A 130 1.53 -28.63 1.95
C GLU A 130 2.04 -28.00 0.65
N LYS A 131 1.99 -28.71 -0.48
CA LYS A 131 2.32 -28.15 -1.80
C LYS A 131 1.39 -27.02 -2.19
N ALA A 132 0.10 -27.13 -1.89
CA ALA A 132 -0.87 -26.08 -2.17
C ALA A 132 -0.60 -24.81 -1.33
N VAL A 133 -0.29 -24.95 -0.02
CA VAL A 133 0.15 -23.82 0.82
C VAL A 133 1.42 -23.20 0.25
N CYS A 134 2.41 -24.03 -0.10
CA CYS A 134 3.68 -23.58 -0.68
C CYS A 134 3.48 -22.79 -1.97
N GLN A 135 2.66 -23.29 -2.90
CA GLN A 135 2.37 -22.61 -4.16
C GLN A 135 1.63 -21.29 -3.94
N MET A 136 0.62 -21.28 -3.06
CA MET A 136 -0.11 -20.05 -2.73
C MET A 136 0.81 -19.01 -2.08
N CYS A 137 1.67 -19.42 -1.14
CA CYS A 137 2.65 -18.52 -0.51
C CYS A 137 3.72 -18.03 -1.49
N THR A 138 4.08 -18.84 -2.50
CA THR A 138 4.98 -18.42 -3.58
C THR A 138 4.35 -17.28 -4.38
N GLY A 139 3.11 -17.45 -4.81
CA GLY A 139 2.38 -16.42 -5.54
C GLY A 139 2.13 -15.16 -4.69
N LEU A 140 1.77 -15.30 -3.42
CA LEU A 140 1.60 -14.14 -2.53
C LEU A 140 2.93 -13.40 -2.34
N ALA A 141 4.04 -14.10 -2.12
CA ALA A 141 5.36 -13.46 -2.01
C ALA A 141 5.75 -12.63 -3.26
N GLU A 142 5.38 -13.07 -4.46
CA GLU A 142 5.55 -12.29 -5.70
C GLU A 142 4.70 -11.02 -5.69
N VAL A 143 3.44 -11.11 -5.26
CA VAL A 143 2.55 -9.96 -5.09
C VAL A 143 3.17 -8.94 -4.12
N GLU A 144 3.67 -9.40 -2.98
CA GLU A 144 4.16 -8.48 -1.93
C GLU A 144 5.42 -7.73 -2.35
N PHE A 145 6.25 -8.30 -3.24
CA PHE A 145 7.37 -7.55 -3.83
C PHE A 145 6.89 -6.30 -4.54
N VAL A 146 5.86 -6.43 -5.38
CA VAL A 146 5.34 -5.30 -6.17
C VAL A 146 4.45 -4.39 -5.35
N ALA A 147 3.72 -4.93 -4.37
CA ALA A 147 2.97 -4.15 -3.40
C ALA A 147 3.89 -3.20 -2.61
N GLY A 148 5.11 -3.64 -2.27
CA GLY A 148 6.12 -2.79 -1.65
C GLY A 148 6.87 -1.88 -2.64
N ASP A 149 7.26 -2.40 -3.80
CA ASP A 149 8.07 -1.65 -4.77
C ASP A 149 7.28 -0.52 -5.46
N MET A 150 5.98 -0.70 -5.69
CA MET A 150 5.12 0.33 -6.29
C MET A 150 5.13 1.63 -5.46
N PRO A 151 4.74 1.66 -4.17
CA PRO A 151 4.81 2.88 -3.38
C PRO A 151 6.24 3.36 -3.21
N ALA A 152 7.24 2.47 -3.07
CA ALA A 152 8.65 2.85 -2.96
C ALA A 152 9.16 3.61 -4.19
N LYS A 153 8.74 3.19 -5.40
CA LYS A 153 9.05 3.86 -6.67
C LYS A 153 8.60 5.32 -6.66
N TRP A 154 7.46 5.63 -6.06
CA TRP A 154 6.89 6.97 -6.09
C TRP A 154 7.26 7.83 -4.87
N LEU A 155 7.57 7.20 -3.72
CA LEU A 155 7.70 7.88 -2.43
C LEU A 155 8.65 9.08 -2.45
N CYS A 156 9.82 8.96 -3.07
CA CYS A 156 10.81 10.04 -3.13
C CYS A 156 10.45 11.15 -4.14
N ARG A 157 9.53 10.88 -5.07
CA ARG A 157 9.05 11.82 -6.11
C ARG A 157 7.89 12.70 -5.65
N ILE A 158 7.23 12.31 -4.56
CA ILE A 158 6.13 13.08 -3.95
C ILE A 158 6.72 14.30 -3.23
N ASN A 159 6.17 15.48 -3.50
CA ASN A 159 6.53 16.71 -2.79
C ASN A 159 6.32 16.55 -1.26
N HIS A 160 7.21 17.13 -0.44
CA HIS A 160 7.14 16.99 1.02
C HIS A 160 5.94 17.68 1.64
N ASP A 161 5.28 18.59 0.92
CA ASP A 161 4.04 19.19 1.37
C ASP A 161 2.87 18.17 1.43
N PHE A 162 3.03 16.98 0.87
CA PHE A 162 2.07 15.87 0.99
C PHE A 162 2.60 14.78 1.95
N HIS A 163 3.17 15.18 3.09
CA HIS A 163 3.87 14.27 4.00
C HIS A 163 2.97 13.18 4.57
N GLU A 164 1.67 13.43 4.75
CA GLU A 164 0.71 12.46 5.27
C GLU A 164 0.64 11.24 4.36
N VAL A 165 0.61 11.46 3.04
CA VAL A 165 0.62 10.39 2.06
C VAL A 165 1.96 9.66 2.09
N LYS A 166 3.08 10.39 2.15
CA LYS A 166 4.42 9.77 2.23
C LYS A 166 4.55 8.89 3.47
N LEU A 167 4.07 9.36 4.63
CA LEU A 167 4.08 8.62 5.88
C LEU A 167 3.22 7.35 5.78
N PHE A 168 2.01 7.45 5.22
CA PHE A 168 1.16 6.29 5.01
C PHE A 168 1.78 5.27 4.04
N LEU A 169 2.26 5.70 2.87
CA LEU A 169 2.90 4.80 1.91
C LEU A 169 4.17 4.16 2.47
N ALA A 170 4.91 4.83 3.35
CA ALA A 170 6.03 4.22 4.06
C ALA A 170 5.57 3.10 5.01
N THR A 171 4.39 3.22 5.63
CA THR A 171 3.82 2.13 6.44
C THR A 171 3.39 0.95 5.57
N GLN A 172 2.81 1.20 4.39
CA GLN A 172 2.49 0.15 3.42
C GLN A 172 3.76 -0.60 3.01
N ILE A 173 4.84 0.09 2.62
CA ILE A 173 6.13 -0.56 2.30
C ILE A 173 6.60 -1.50 3.43
N MET A 174 6.43 -1.09 4.70
CA MET A 174 6.79 -1.91 5.86
C MET A 174 5.82 -3.08 6.09
N ASP A 175 4.52 -2.88 5.85
CA ASP A 175 3.50 -3.93 5.87
C ASP A 175 3.85 -5.00 4.83
N GLU A 176 4.11 -4.61 3.57
CA GLU A 176 4.44 -5.55 2.49
C GLU A 176 5.76 -6.28 2.70
N ALA A 177 6.76 -5.62 3.31
CA ALA A 177 7.99 -6.29 3.71
C ALA A 177 7.73 -7.42 4.73
N ARG A 178 6.75 -7.25 5.63
CA ARG A 178 6.34 -8.32 6.56
C ARG A 178 5.53 -9.41 5.88
N HIS A 179 4.65 -9.05 4.95
CA HIS A 179 3.84 -10.02 4.22
C HIS A 179 4.75 -10.92 3.38
N LEU A 180 5.70 -10.33 2.66
CA LEU A 180 6.74 -11.06 1.92
C LEU A 180 7.49 -12.03 2.83
N ASP A 181 7.96 -11.55 3.98
CA ASP A 181 8.72 -12.33 4.94
C ASP A 181 7.89 -13.48 5.53
N VAL A 182 6.63 -13.24 5.91
CA VAL A 182 5.77 -14.26 6.53
C VAL A 182 5.35 -15.34 5.54
N PHE A 183 5.00 -14.99 4.28
CA PHE A 183 4.62 -15.97 3.27
C PHE A 183 5.83 -16.80 2.84
N ARG A 184 6.99 -16.18 2.69
CA ARG A 184 8.24 -16.91 2.43
C ARG A 184 8.58 -17.86 3.57
N LYS A 185 8.48 -17.42 4.82
CA LYS A 185 8.68 -18.28 6.00
C LYS A 185 7.71 -19.44 5.98
N ARG A 186 6.41 -19.19 5.75
CA ARG A 186 5.41 -20.26 5.76
C ARG A 186 5.67 -21.29 4.66
N ALA A 187 6.04 -20.88 3.45
CA ALA A 187 6.37 -21.82 2.37
C ALA A 187 7.53 -22.78 2.73
N LEU A 188 8.45 -22.36 3.61
CA LEU A 188 9.67 -23.11 3.92
C LEU A 188 9.62 -23.82 5.29
N ALA A 189 8.83 -23.32 6.24
CA ALA A 189 8.89 -23.70 7.64
C ALA A 189 8.50 -25.17 7.91
N ASN A 190 7.64 -25.76 7.08
CA ASN A 190 7.18 -27.15 7.24
C ASN A 190 7.93 -28.15 6.34
N GLY A 191 9.14 -27.79 5.87
CA GLY A 191 9.91 -28.62 4.93
C GLY A 191 9.43 -28.54 3.48
N GLY A 192 8.56 -27.56 3.18
CA GLY A 192 8.09 -27.23 1.83
C GLY A 192 9.11 -26.47 0.99
N GLY A 193 8.63 -25.70 0.02
CA GLY A 193 9.47 -24.97 -0.93
C GLY A 193 8.76 -23.82 -1.62
N LEU A 194 9.54 -22.96 -2.27
CA LEU A 194 9.00 -22.01 -3.25
C LEU A 194 8.81 -22.77 -4.56
N LEU A 195 7.60 -22.73 -5.10
CA LEU A 195 7.21 -23.56 -6.22
C LEU A 195 7.29 -22.76 -7.52
N THR A 196 6.19 -22.57 -8.25
CA THR A 196 6.23 -22.03 -9.61
C THR A 196 5.74 -20.59 -9.65
N ALA A 197 6.48 -19.70 -10.31
CA ALA A 197 6.00 -18.35 -10.61
C ALA A 197 4.90 -18.38 -11.68
N SER A 198 3.93 -17.47 -11.56
CA SER A 198 2.78 -17.40 -12.47
C SER A 198 3.02 -16.37 -13.57
N PRO A 199 3.08 -16.76 -14.87
CA PRO A 199 3.31 -15.80 -15.95
C PRO A 199 2.25 -14.68 -16.02
N GLY A 200 0.97 -15.00 -15.84
CA GLY A 200 -0.09 -14.00 -15.80
C GLY A 200 -0.03 -13.10 -14.57
N GLN A 201 0.47 -13.62 -13.43
CA GLN A 201 0.75 -12.80 -12.27
C GLN A 201 1.89 -11.83 -12.56
N GLU A 202 3.02 -12.31 -13.10
CA GLU A 202 4.14 -11.46 -13.50
C GLU A 202 3.74 -10.36 -14.49
N GLU A 203 2.82 -10.65 -15.43
CA GLU A 203 2.28 -9.65 -16.35
C GLU A 203 1.47 -8.56 -15.62
N LEU A 204 0.56 -8.95 -14.72
CA LEU A 204 -0.22 -8.01 -13.91
C LEU A 204 0.69 -7.15 -13.00
N LEU A 205 1.65 -7.78 -12.34
CA LEU A 205 2.61 -7.12 -11.46
C LEU A 205 3.49 -6.13 -12.26
N ALA A 206 3.92 -6.52 -13.47
CA ALA A 206 4.63 -5.63 -14.38
C ALA A 206 3.76 -4.45 -14.83
N ALA A 207 2.47 -4.64 -15.08
CA ALA A 207 1.56 -3.55 -15.45
C ALA A 207 1.46 -2.49 -14.33
N ILE A 208 1.44 -2.91 -13.07
CA ILE A 208 1.43 -2.00 -11.92
C ILE A 208 2.73 -1.20 -11.84
N LEU A 209 3.89 -1.87 -11.91
CA LEU A 209 5.19 -1.19 -11.84
C LEU A 209 5.45 -0.28 -13.05
N ASN A 210 4.93 -0.61 -14.22
CA ASN A 210 5.11 0.16 -15.44
C ASN A 210 4.00 1.20 -15.68
N ALA A 211 3.08 1.37 -14.73
CA ALA A 211 2.04 2.39 -14.82
C ALA A 211 2.64 3.79 -15.12
N PRO A 212 2.03 4.56 -16.03
CA PRO A 212 2.57 5.82 -16.53
C PRO A 212 2.55 6.94 -15.48
N ASP A 213 1.59 6.90 -14.56
CA ASP A 213 1.42 7.87 -13.48
C ASP A 213 0.99 7.18 -12.17
N TYR A 214 1.01 7.95 -11.08
CA TYR A 214 0.66 7.43 -9.75
C TYR A 214 -0.80 7.00 -9.67
N ALA A 215 -1.72 7.78 -10.23
CA ALA A 215 -3.15 7.47 -10.18
C ALA A 215 -3.47 6.10 -10.80
N THR A 216 -2.85 5.81 -11.95
CA THR A 216 -2.94 4.52 -12.64
C THR A 216 -2.35 3.40 -11.79
N ALA A 217 -1.15 3.61 -11.25
CA ALA A 217 -0.49 2.64 -10.37
C ALA A 217 -1.34 2.32 -9.14
N SER A 218 -1.90 3.36 -8.50
CA SER A 218 -2.75 3.27 -7.33
C SER A 218 -4.08 2.58 -7.63
N ALA A 219 -4.70 2.85 -8.78
CA ALA A 219 -5.92 2.15 -9.19
C ALA A 219 -5.68 0.65 -9.39
N LEU A 220 -4.61 0.28 -10.11
CA LEU A 220 -4.26 -1.13 -10.34
C LEU A 220 -3.82 -1.85 -9.04
N MET A 221 -3.10 -1.17 -8.14
CA MET A 221 -2.67 -1.75 -6.87
C MET A 221 -3.80 -1.76 -5.83
N HIS A 222 -4.20 -0.59 -5.34
CA HIS A 222 -5.05 -0.47 -4.14
C HIS A 222 -6.52 -0.79 -4.40
N ILE A 223 -7.05 -0.42 -5.57
CA ILE A 223 -8.43 -0.76 -5.91
C ILE A 223 -8.50 -2.17 -6.46
N PHE A 224 -7.53 -2.57 -7.28
CA PHE A 224 -7.67 -3.80 -8.01
C PHE A 224 -6.93 -4.97 -7.33
N GLY A 225 -5.60 -4.98 -7.32
CA GLY A 225 -4.76 -6.03 -6.72
C GLY A 225 -5.08 -6.31 -5.24
N GLU A 226 -4.74 -5.36 -4.36
CA GLU A 226 -4.96 -5.45 -2.90
C GLU A 226 -6.45 -5.63 -2.57
N GLY A 227 -7.33 -5.13 -3.41
CA GLY A 227 -8.77 -5.34 -3.29
C GLY A 227 -9.20 -6.81 -3.34
N PHE A 228 -8.68 -7.52 -4.35
CA PHE A 228 -8.94 -8.94 -4.52
C PHE A 228 -8.22 -9.75 -3.43
N VAL A 229 -7.00 -9.34 -3.05
CA VAL A 229 -6.21 -9.95 -1.96
C VAL A 229 -6.91 -9.78 -0.60
N LEU A 230 -7.43 -8.59 -0.28
CA LEU A 230 -8.20 -8.33 0.94
C LEU A 230 -9.40 -9.24 1.05
N THR A 231 -10.12 -9.44 -0.05
CA THR A 231 -11.26 -10.36 -0.07
C THR A 231 -10.78 -11.80 0.17
N LEU A 232 -9.65 -12.20 -0.43
CA LEU A 232 -9.02 -13.51 -0.22
C LEU A 232 -8.67 -13.72 1.26
N PHE A 233 -7.98 -12.76 1.90
CA PHE A 233 -7.60 -12.84 3.31
C PHE A 233 -8.82 -12.85 4.25
N ARG A 234 -9.89 -12.11 3.93
CA ARG A 234 -11.18 -12.21 4.64
C ARG A 234 -11.79 -13.60 4.55
N GLN A 235 -11.49 -14.36 3.49
CA GLN A 235 -11.91 -15.74 3.29
C GLN A 235 -10.82 -16.73 3.75
N GLY A 236 -9.82 -16.26 4.51
CA GLY A 236 -8.70 -17.06 4.98
C GLY A 236 -9.11 -18.31 5.75
N GLU A 237 -10.29 -18.34 6.39
CA GLU A 237 -10.81 -19.55 7.04
C GLU A 237 -10.98 -20.74 6.08
N PHE A 238 -11.29 -20.49 4.80
CA PHE A 238 -11.38 -21.56 3.79
C PHE A 238 -10.02 -21.99 3.25
N LEU A 239 -9.01 -21.14 3.34
CA LEU A 239 -7.71 -21.33 2.70
C LEU A 239 -6.60 -21.72 3.68
N ALA A 240 -6.84 -21.52 4.98
CA ALA A 240 -5.90 -21.75 6.05
C ALA A 240 -6.13 -23.13 6.67
N PRO A 241 -5.25 -24.11 6.39
CA PRO A 241 -5.40 -25.45 6.95
C PRO A 241 -5.13 -25.49 8.47
N THR A 242 -4.34 -24.56 9.01
CA THR A 242 -3.99 -24.51 10.43
C THR A 242 -4.19 -23.12 11.06
N GLU A 243 -4.07 -23.05 12.38
CA GLU A 243 -4.11 -21.78 13.13
C GLU A 243 -2.97 -20.82 12.76
N VAL A 244 -1.85 -21.32 12.22
CA VAL A 244 -0.74 -20.50 11.75
C VAL A 244 -1.19 -19.67 10.54
N GLU A 245 -1.73 -20.31 9.50
CA GLU A 245 -2.16 -19.59 8.30
C GLU A 245 -3.36 -18.68 8.59
N LYS A 246 -4.27 -19.09 9.50
CA LYS A 246 -5.38 -18.21 9.93
C LYS A 246 -4.87 -16.94 10.58
N THR A 247 -3.83 -17.06 11.42
CA THR A 247 -3.21 -15.90 12.07
C THR A 247 -2.52 -15.00 11.04
N ILE A 248 -1.76 -15.58 10.11
CA ILE A 248 -1.11 -14.85 9.02
C ILE A 248 -2.13 -14.04 8.22
N PHE A 249 -3.20 -14.69 7.73
CA PHE A 249 -4.24 -14.00 6.96
C PHE A 249 -4.98 -12.94 7.76
N GLY A 250 -5.24 -13.16 9.05
CA GLY A 250 -5.87 -12.17 9.91
C GLY A 250 -5.02 -10.91 10.08
N LEU A 251 -3.71 -11.08 10.24
CA LEU A 251 -2.76 -9.97 10.37
C LEU A 251 -2.61 -9.20 9.04
N CYS A 252 -2.38 -9.90 7.93
CA CYS A 252 -2.31 -9.28 6.59
C CYS A 252 -3.61 -8.57 6.22
N MET A 253 -4.78 -9.16 6.49
CA MET A 253 -6.09 -8.55 6.23
C MET A 253 -6.24 -7.18 6.88
N GLN A 254 -5.70 -6.98 8.08
CA GLN A 254 -5.76 -5.71 8.79
C GLN A 254 -4.95 -4.61 8.08
N ASP A 255 -3.84 -5.00 7.47
CA ASP A 255 -2.95 -4.11 6.72
C ASP A 255 -3.57 -3.75 5.36
N GLU A 256 -4.01 -4.77 4.61
CA GLU A 256 -4.70 -4.60 3.33
C GLU A 256 -5.95 -3.73 3.44
N ALA A 257 -6.68 -3.81 4.56
CA ALA A 257 -7.84 -2.96 4.79
C ALA A 257 -7.47 -1.47 4.79
N ARG A 258 -6.27 -1.10 5.26
CA ARG A 258 -5.77 0.28 5.24
C ARG A 258 -5.33 0.68 3.84
N HIS A 259 -4.61 -0.18 3.13
CA HIS A 259 -4.12 0.09 1.77
C HIS A 259 -5.29 0.32 0.79
N VAL A 260 -6.30 -0.56 0.83
CA VAL A 260 -7.54 -0.41 0.06
C VAL A 260 -8.31 0.86 0.46
N ALA A 261 -8.38 1.18 1.76
CA ALA A 261 -9.07 2.39 2.22
C ALA A 261 -8.39 3.67 1.73
N TYR A 262 -7.06 3.69 1.64
CA TYR A 262 -6.30 4.77 1.00
C TYR A 262 -6.64 4.86 -0.49
N GLY A 263 -6.54 3.76 -1.23
CA GLY A 263 -6.83 3.72 -2.66
C GLY A 263 -8.21 4.25 -3.02
N VAL A 264 -9.24 3.85 -2.27
CA VAL A 264 -10.62 4.31 -2.49
C VAL A 264 -10.75 5.81 -2.28
N LYS A 265 -10.11 6.37 -1.26
CA LYS A 265 -10.16 7.82 -1.00
C LYS A 265 -9.32 8.61 -1.98
N HIS A 266 -8.17 8.08 -2.40
CA HIS A 266 -7.35 8.70 -3.43
C HIS A 266 -8.10 8.79 -4.76
N LEU A 267 -8.67 7.68 -5.23
CA LEU A 267 -9.43 7.66 -6.47
C LEU A 267 -10.65 8.58 -6.42
N LYS A 268 -11.34 8.60 -5.28
CA LYS A 268 -12.46 9.53 -5.05
C LYS A 268 -12.02 10.98 -5.18
N PHE A 269 -10.93 11.35 -4.51
CA PHE A 269 -10.40 12.71 -4.52
C PHE A 269 -10.03 13.15 -5.94
N LEU A 270 -9.38 12.27 -6.70
CA LEU A 270 -9.04 12.50 -8.10
C LEU A 270 -10.30 12.82 -8.93
N LEU A 271 -11.33 11.96 -8.86
CA LEU A 271 -12.52 12.10 -9.71
C LEU A 271 -13.44 13.25 -9.33
N GLU A 272 -13.51 13.61 -8.05
CA GLU A 272 -14.27 14.79 -7.62
C GLU A 272 -13.68 16.10 -8.18
N ARG A 273 -12.39 16.10 -8.51
CA ARG A 273 -11.67 17.28 -9.04
C ARG A 273 -11.39 17.22 -10.54
N HIS A 274 -11.26 16.01 -11.07
CA HIS A 274 -10.97 15.73 -12.47
C HIS A 274 -11.97 14.71 -13.06
N PRO A 275 -13.27 15.06 -13.14
CA PRO A 275 -14.28 14.15 -13.69
C PRO A 275 -13.99 13.75 -15.14
N GLU A 276 -13.24 14.56 -15.89
CA GLU A 276 -12.79 14.23 -17.25
C GLU A 276 -11.86 13.00 -17.31
N ARG A 277 -11.23 12.61 -16.20
CA ARG A 277 -10.35 11.44 -16.10
C ARG A 277 -11.13 10.13 -15.95
N GLU A 278 -12.44 10.16 -15.75
CA GLU A 278 -13.27 8.96 -15.53
C GLU A 278 -13.12 7.94 -16.67
N GLU A 279 -13.07 8.39 -17.93
CA GLU A 279 -12.87 7.50 -19.08
C GLU A 279 -11.48 6.84 -19.10
N ASP A 280 -10.43 7.58 -18.72
CA ASP A 280 -9.08 7.02 -18.58
C ASP A 280 -9.06 5.94 -17.51
N ILE A 281 -9.70 6.21 -16.36
CA ILE A 281 -9.80 5.23 -15.28
C ILE A 281 -10.57 4.00 -15.73
N HIS A 282 -11.67 4.15 -16.47
CA HIS A 282 -12.39 3.01 -17.02
C HIS A 282 -11.55 2.15 -17.97
N ALA A 283 -10.68 2.76 -18.77
CA ALA A 283 -9.77 2.03 -19.65
C ALA A 283 -8.71 1.27 -18.84
N ILE A 284 -8.15 1.88 -17.79
CA ILE A 284 -7.19 1.23 -16.87
C ILE A 284 -7.84 0.05 -16.14
N LEU A 285 -9.07 0.23 -15.65
CA LEU A 285 -9.82 -0.82 -14.96
C LEU A 285 -10.13 -2.01 -15.89
N GLU A 286 -10.36 -1.78 -17.18
CA GLU A 286 -10.54 -2.86 -18.16
C GLU A 286 -9.28 -3.71 -18.32
N VAL A 287 -8.11 -3.08 -18.36
CA VAL A 287 -6.83 -3.80 -18.39
C VAL A 287 -6.64 -4.63 -17.12
N GLY A 288 -6.92 -4.04 -15.95
CA GLY A 288 -6.87 -4.76 -14.67
C GLY A 288 -7.81 -5.97 -14.68
N GLU A 289 -9.09 -5.76 -15.04
CA GLU A 289 -10.12 -6.80 -15.13
C GLU A 289 -9.66 -8.00 -15.97
N GLN A 290 -9.18 -7.77 -17.19
CA GLN A 290 -8.69 -8.84 -18.06
C GLN A 290 -7.50 -9.60 -17.44
N ALA A 291 -6.58 -8.88 -16.80
CA ALA A 291 -5.41 -9.46 -16.16
C ALA A 291 -5.78 -10.34 -14.94
N ILE A 292 -6.66 -9.89 -14.03
CA ILE A 292 -7.05 -10.73 -12.88
C ILE A 292 -7.87 -11.93 -13.31
N PHE A 293 -8.70 -11.78 -14.34
CA PHE A 293 -9.53 -12.87 -14.80
C PHE A 293 -8.65 -13.96 -15.40
N SER A 294 -7.67 -13.57 -16.21
CA SER A 294 -6.66 -14.49 -16.74
C SER A 294 -5.88 -15.17 -15.61
N LEU A 295 -5.40 -14.41 -14.62
CA LEU A 295 -4.71 -14.93 -13.44
C LEU A 295 -5.57 -15.91 -12.62
N THR A 296 -6.87 -15.62 -12.48
CA THR A 296 -7.83 -16.47 -11.76
C THR A 296 -7.99 -17.84 -12.42
N LEU A 297 -7.70 -17.97 -13.71
CA LEU A 297 -7.78 -19.24 -14.45
C LEU A 297 -6.46 -20.00 -14.51
N GLU A 298 -5.35 -19.39 -14.09
CA GLU A 298 -4.05 -20.07 -14.15
C GLU A 298 -3.95 -21.21 -13.14
N PRO A 299 -3.36 -22.37 -13.51
CA PRO A 299 -3.20 -23.51 -12.61
C PRO A 299 -2.45 -23.18 -11.32
N GLN A 300 -1.38 -22.39 -11.42
CA GLN A 300 -0.53 -21.97 -10.29
C GLN A 300 -1.26 -21.12 -9.26
N THR A 301 -2.42 -20.58 -9.64
CA THR A 301 -3.23 -19.67 -8.84
C THR A 301 -4.52 -20.34 -8.38
N SER A 302 -5.28 -20.93 -9.30
CA SER A 302 -6.60 -21.49 -9.05
C SER A 302 -6.54 -22.83 -8.32
N GLU A 303 -5.74 -23.78 -8.81
CA GLU A 303 -5.67 -25.14 -8.28
C GLU A 303 -5.17 -25.24 -6.84
N PRO A 304 -4.07 -24.56 -6.40
CA PRO A 304 -3.66 -24.63 -5.00
C PRO A 304 -4.73 -24.05 -4.08
N ARG A 305 -5.38 -22.94 -4.47
CA ARG A 305 -6.46 -22.36 -3.68
C ARG A 305 -7.67 -23.29 -3.61
N ALA A 306 -7.98 -24.00 -4.70
CA ALA A 306 -9.03 -25.01 -4.72
C ALA A 306 -8.69 -26.23 -3.85
N ILE A 307 -7.46 -26.74 -3.89
CA ILE A 307 -7.01 -27.84 -3.02
C ILE A 307 -7.17 -27.43 -1.54
N LEU A 308 -6.73 -26.22 -1.17
CA LEU A 308 -6.87 -25.70 0.19
C LEU A 308 -8.34 -25.53 0.57
N ALA A 309 -9.12 -24.90 -0.29
CA ALA A 309 -10.55 -24.70 -0.08
C ALA A 309 -11.32 -26.02 0.01
N GLY A 310 -10.91 -27.07 -0.69
CA GLY A 310 -11.51 -28.41 -0.62
C GLY A 310 -11.03 -29.24 0.58
N GLY A 311 -9.92 -28.85 1.21
CA GLY A 311 -9.27 -29.64 2.26
C GLY A 311 -8.55 -30.88 1.72
N GLY A 312 -8.06 -30.82 0.48
CA GLY A 312 -7.29 -31.89 -0.16
C GLY A 312 -7.59 -32.01 -1.65
N LEU A 313 -6.66 -32.63 -2.39
CA LEU A 313 -6.76 -32.85 -3.84
C LEU A 313 -7.97 -33.73 -4.20
N GLU A 314 -8.31 -34.70 -3.36
CA GLU A 314 -9.48 -35.56 -3.54
C GLU A 314 -10.81 -34.77 -3.54
N ASN A 315 -10.82 -33.57 -2.94
CA ASN A 315 -11.98 -32.70 -2.83
C ASN A 315 -11.85 -31.42 -3.69
N ILE A 316 -10.98 -31.43 -4.69
CA ILE A 316 -10.69 -30.22 -5.49
C ILE A 316 -11.94 -29.66 -6.16
N GLU A 317 -12.92 -30.49 -6.54
CA GLU A 317 -14.18 -30.05 -7.16
C GLU A 317 -15.01 -29.18 -6.19
N LEU A 318 -15.12 -29.59 -4.91
CA LEU A 318 -15.70 -28.78 -3.84
C LEU A 318 -14.91 -27.50 -3.62
N GLY A 319 -13.58 -27.61 -3.68
CA GLY A 319 -12.66 -26.47 -3.63
C GLY A 319 -12.91 -25.44 -4.73
N MET A 320 -13.04 -25.87 -5.98
CA MET A 320 -13.33 -25.02 -7.13
C MET A 320 -14.69 -24.33 -6.97
N ALA A 321 -15.68 -25.03 -6.44
CA ALA A 321 -16.99 -24.46 -6.18
C ALA A 321 -16.95 -23.37 -5.08
N ARG A 322 -16.16 -23.59 -4.01
CA ARG A 322 -15.86 -22.57 -2.99
C ARG A 322 -15.12 -21.38 -3.59
N MET A 323 -14.14 -21.61 -4.46
CA MET A 323 -13.41 -20.54 -5.14
C MET A 323 -14.31 -19.71 -6.06
N ALA A 324 -15.31 -20.32 -6.72
CA ALA A 324 -16.30 -19.57 -7.49
C ALA A 324 -17.15 -18.63 -6.64
N PHE A 325 -17.51 -19.05 -5.42
CA PHE A 325 -18.18 -18.17 -4.46
C PHE A 325 -17.27 -17.01 -4.00
N ILE A 326 -15.99 -17.28 -3.76
CA ILE A 326 -15.01 -16.24 -3.40
C ILE A 326 -14.83 -15.25 -4.55
N TYR A 327 -14.74 -15.71 -5.80
CA TYR A 327 -14.62 -14.86 -6.98
C TYR A 327 -15.81 -13.91 -7.15
N GLU A 328 -17.04 -14.41 -7.04
CA GLU A 328 -18.24 -13.55 -7.09
C GLU A 328 -18.19 -12.46 -5.99
N LYS A 329 -17.73 -12.83 -4.80
CA LYS A 329 -17.56 -11.88 -3.70
C LYS A 329 -16.48 -10.84 -4.03
N GLN A 330 -15.36 -11.24 -4.62
CA GLN A 330 -14.31 -10.33 -5.08
C GLN A 330 -14.85 -9.31 -6.09
N VAL A 331 -15.57 -9.76 -7.11
CA VAL A 331 -16.17 -8.88 -8.12
C VAL A 331 -17.18 -7.91 -7.49
N ARG A 332 -18.04 -8.39 -6.59
CA ARG A 332 -19.01 -7.54 -5.88
C ARG A 332 -18.34 -6.50 -4.99
N GLU A 333 -17.32 -6.90 -4.22
CA GLU A 333 -16.57 -5.97 -3.36
C GLU A 333 -15.74 -4.98 -4.18
N TYR A 334 -15.23 -5.38 -5.34
CA TYR A 334 -14.61 -4.49 -6.32
C TYR A 334 -15.58 -3.42 -6.85
N LEU A 335 -16.75 -3.82 -7.35
CA LEU A 335 -17.78 -2.88 -7.81
C LEU A 335 -18.22 -1.92 -6.70
N GLN A 336 -18.38 -2.42 -5.48
CA GLN A 336 -18.75 -1.59 -4.33
C GLN A 336 -17.67 -0.54 -4.01
N ARG A 337 -16.39 -0.90 -4.09
CA ARG A 337 -15.28 0.04 -3.84
C ARG A 337 -15.21 1.13 -4.90
N LEU A 338 -15.39 0.77 -6.17
CA LEU A 338 -15.48 1.74 -7.26
C LEU A 338 -16.67 2.68 -7.09
N LYS A 339 -17.83 2.15 -6.70
CA LYS A 339 -19.01 2.97 -6.41
C LYS A 339 -18.77 3.97 -5.28
N VAL A 340 -18.07 3.55 -4.22
CA VAL A 340 -17.67 4.46 -3.12
C VAL A 340 -16.68 5.51 -3.61
N ALA A 341 -15.80 5.16 -4.55
CA ALA A 341 -14.86 6.07 -5.20
C ALA A 341 -15.52 7.01 -6.22
N GLY A 342 -16.82 6.83 -6.52
CA GLY A 342 -17.57 7.69 -7.44
C GLY A 342 -17.69 7.15 -8.87
N ILE A 343 -17.27 5.92 -9.15
CA ILE A 343 -17.36 5.30 -10.48
C ILE A 343 -18.47 4.24 -10.50
N ASP A 344 -19.38 4.33 -11.48
CA ASP A 344 -20.28 3.23 -11.83
C ASP A 344 -19.62 2.30 -12.86
N ARG A 345 -19.15 1.15 -12.41
CA ARG A 345 -18.47 0.17 -13.27
C ARG A 345 -19.39 -0.96 -13.75
N GLU A 346 -20.59 -1.11 -13.20
CA GLU A 346 -21.42 -2.31 -13.40
C GLU A 346 -21.78 -2.52 -14.89
N SER A 347 -22.14 -1.45 -15.60
CA SER A 347 -22.48 -1.51 -17.03
C SER A 347 -21.28 -1.70 -17.97
N ARG A 348 -20.05 -1.52 -17.46
CA ARG A 348 -18.79 -1.56 -18.22
C ARG A 348 -17.84 -2.67 -17.75
N LEU A 349 -18.30 -3.56 -16.88
CA LEU A 349 -17.50 -4.66 -16.37
C LEU A 349 -17.11 -5.58 -17.53
N SER A 350 -15.81 -5.79 -17.72
CA SER A 350 -15.27 -6.60 -18.84
C SER A 350 -15.05 -8.07 -18.49
N ILE A 351 -15.33 -8.46 -17.24
CA ILE A 351 -15.18 -9.82 -16.71
C ILE A 351 -16.52 -10.38 -16.26
N PRO A 352 -16.71 -11.71 -16.26
CA PRO A 352 -17.94 -12.30 -15.79
C PRO A 352 -18.08 -12.08 -14.28
N THR A 353 -19.32 -11.90 -13.80
CA THR A 353 -19.62 -11.80 -12.37
C THR A 353 -19.60 -13.15 -11.66
N GLU A 354 -19.70 -14.25 -12.43
CA GLU A 354 -19.74 -15.63 -11.94
C GLU A 354 -18.89 -16.55 -12.83
N ILE A 355 -18.39 -17.65 -12.26
CA ILE A 355 -17.63 -18.69 -12.98
C ILE A 355 -18.30 -20.07 -12.81
N PRO A 356 -18.18 -21.00 -13.77
CA PRO A 356 -19.09 -22.14 -13.97
C PRO A 356 -19.01 -23.28 -12.93
N TYR A 357 -18.45 -23.06 -11.74
CA TYR A 357 -18.32 -24.09 -10.69
C TYR A 357 -19.40 -24.02 -9.60
N LYS A 358 -20.31 -23.02 -9.64
CA LYS A 358 -21.39 -22.89 -8.65
C LYS A 358 -22.34 -24.09 -8.60
N GLU A 359 -22.62 -24.71 -9.75
CA GLU A 359 -23.56 -25.85 -9.87
C GLU A 359 -23.04 -27.12 -9.17
N ILE A 360 -21.76 -27.16 -8.81
CA ILE A 360 -21.11 -28.29 -8.11
C ILE A 360 -21.14 -28.08 -6.58
N ALA A 361 -21.42 -26.87 -6.08
CA ALA A 361 -21.47 -26.52 -4.66
C ALA A 361 -22.83 -26.77 -3.97
N THR A 362 -23.87 -27.11 -4.73
CA THR A 362 -25.21 -27.46 -4.22
C THR A 362 -25.37 -28.97 -4.12
#